data_AF-R5E2W4-F1
#
_entry.id   AF-R5E2W4-F1
#
_cell.length_a   1.000
_cell.length_b   1.000
_cell.length_c   1.000
_cell.angle_alpha   90.00
_cell.angle_beta   90.00
_cell.angle_gamma   90.00
#
_symmetry.space_group_name_H-M   'P 1'
#
loop_
_entity.id
_entity.type
_entity.pdbx_description
1 polymer ?
#
loop_
_entity_poly.entity_id
_entity_poly.type
_entity_poly.pdbx_seq_one_letter_code
_entity_poly.pdbx_strand_id
1 'polypeptide(L)'
;MLDLNHIELATQEDLDSERDVWARLFQAKTRGDLMRIAQQCEELKPVIDKMDVLMADDAVRLQYDAEETLRNREKGIRKKIHKLEEALADKDSQLADQKTQLAAQTARIAELEAKLHQLQK
;
A
#
# COMPACT_ATOMS: atom_id res chain seq x y z
N MET A 1 5.77 12.60 -25.80
CA MET A 1 7.02 11.95 -25.36
C MET A 1 6.73 11.27 -24.05
N LEU A 2 6.75 9.95 -24.05
CA LEU A 2 6.44 9.12 -22.90
C LEU A 2 7.35 9.39 -21.70
N ASP A 3 6.74 9.62 -20.53
CA ASP A 3 7.42 9.68 -19.23
C ASP A 3 7.26 8.32 -18.52
N LEU A 4 8.38 7.71 -18.13
CA LEU A 4 8.37 6.42 -17.43
C LEU A 4 7.68 6.49 -16.07
N ASN A 5 7.52 7.66 -15.45
CA ASN A 5 6.78 7.81 -14.20
C ASN A 5 5.27 8.03 -14.41
N HIS A 6 4.86 8.37 -15.64
CA HIS A 6 3.49 8.75 -16.00
C HIS A 6 3.05 8.10 -17.32
N ILE A 7 3.12 6.77 -17.38
CA ILE A 7 2.78 5.98 -18.58
C ILE A 7 1.30 6.17 -18.97
N GLU A 8 0.43 6.49 -18.02
CA GLU A 8 -0.97 6.82 -18.25
C GLU A 8 -1.19 8.05 -19.13
N LEU A 9 -0.17 8.90 -19.30
CA LEU A 9 -0.20 10.08 -20.15
C LEU A 9 0.40 9.82 -21.55
N ALA A 10 0.56 8.55 -21.94
CA ALA A 10 1.05 8.17 -23.27
C ALA A 10 0.21 8.85 -24.38
N THR A 11 0.89 9.47 -25.34
CA THR A 11 0.24 10.10 -26.48
C THR A 11 -0.12 9.06 -27.54
N GLN A 12 -0.98 9.40 -28.51
CA GLN A 12 -1.35 8.49 -29.60
C GLN A 12 -0.11 8.02 -30.39
N GLU A 13 0.87 8.90 -30.60
CA GLU A 13 2.15 8.54 -31.24
C GLU A 13 2.95 7.51 -30.40
N ASP A 14 2.91 7.63 -29.07
CA ASP A 14 3.56 6.66 -28.18
C ASP A 14 2.86 5.29 -28.24
N LEU A 15 1.53 5.26 -28.40
CA LEU A 15 0.74 4.04 -28.58
C LEU A 15 1.01 3.39 -29.95
N ASP A 16 1.01 4.20 -31.02
CA ASP A 16 1.22 3.74 -32.39
C ASP A 16 2.64 3.17 -32.59
N SER A 17 3.59 3.58 -31.75
CA SER A 17 4.97 3.06 -31.72
C SER A 17 5.25 2.09 -30.58
N GLU A 18 4.21 1.66 -29.86
CA GLU A 18 4.26 0.70 -28.75
C GLU A 18 5.22 1.09 -27.61
N ARG A 19 5.58 2.37 -27.49
CA ARG A 19 6.50 2.84 -26.44
C ARG A 19 5.90 2.62 -25.05
N ASP A 20 4.58 2.70 -24.92
CA ASP A 20 3.86 2.41 -23.69
C ASP A 20 4.02 0.94 -23.25
N VAL A 21 4.05 -0.01 -24.21
CA VAL A 21 4.29 -1.44 -23.96
C VAL A 21 5.69 -1.64 -23.37
N TRP A 22 6.71 -1.02 -23.97
CA TRP A 22 8.09 -1.07 -23.47
C TRP A 22 8.24 -0.41 -22.11
N ALA A 23 7.58 0.73 -21.86
CA ALA A 23 7.61 1.36 -20.54
C ALA A 23 6.95 0.48 -19.47
N ARG A 24 5.82 -0.18 -19.79
CA ARG A 24 5.21 -1.19 -18.90
C ARG A 24 6.16 -2.36 -18.64
N LEU A 25 6.94 -2.79 -19.63
CA LEU A 25 7.94 -3.85 -19.49
C LEU A 25 9.01 -3.48 -18.47
N PHE A 26 9.58 -2.28 -18.56
CA PHE A 26 10.60 -1.81 -17.63
C PHE A 26 10.07 -1.59 -16.20
N GLN A 27 8.76 -1.36 -16.05
CA GLN A 27 8.12 -1.24 -14.74
C GLN A 27 7.60 -2.55 -14.17
N ALA A 28 7.64 -3.67 -14.91
CA ALA A 28 7.06 -4.94 -14.47
C ALA A 28 7.75 -5.45 -13.20
N LYS A 29 6.95 -5.82 -12.19
CA LYS A 29 7.47 -6.27 -10.88
C LYS A 29 7.21 -7.75 -10.62
N THR A 30 6.37 -8.37 -11.44
CA THR A 30 5.93 -9.75 -11.25
C THR A 30 6.00 -10.51 -12.57
N ARG A 31 6.10 -11.85 -12.49
CA ARG A 31 5.98 -12.71 -13.68
C ARG A 31 4.64 -12.50 -14.39
N GLY A 32 3.56 -12.29 -13.63
CA GLY A 32 2.23 -12.01 -14.21
C GLY A 32 2.22 -10.73 -15.04
N ASP A 33 2.92 -9.69 -14.61
CA ASP A 33 3.05 -8.45 -15.38
C ASP A 33 3.88 -8.68 -16.66
N LEU A 34 5.02 -9.37 -16.55
CA LEU A 34 5.85 -9.73 -17.70
C LEU A 34 5.08 -10.58 -18.72
N MET A 35 4.33 -11.59 -18.28
CA MET A 35 3.53 -12.44 -19.16
C MET A 35 2.39 -11.67 -19.84
N ARG A 36 1.72 -10.76 -19.13
CA ARG A 36 0.67 -9.93 -19.71
C ARG A 36 1.21 -9.00 -20.79
N ILE A 37 2.38 -8.39 -20.56
CA ILE A 37 3.03 -7.48 -21.51
C ILE A 37 3.53 -8.26 -22.73
N ALA A 38 4.12 -9.43 -22.51
CA ALA A 38 4.71 -10.21 -23.58
C ALA A 38 3.66 -10.95 -24.45
N GLN A 39 2.40 -11.04 -24.00
CA GLN A 39 1.26 -11.36 -24.87
C GLN A 39 0.92 -10.26 -25.88
N GLN A 40 1.38 -9.01 -25.63
CA GLN A 40 1.13 -7.85 -26.47
C GLN A 40 2.29 -7.52 -27.41
N CYS A 41 3.43 -8.20 -27.28
CA CYS A 41 4.66 -7.93 -28.05
C CYS A 41 5.24 -9.25 -28.57
N GLU A 42 5.14 -9.46 -29.89
CA GLU A 42 5.52 -10.72 -30.54
C GLU A 42 7.04 -10.98 -30.43
N GLU A 43 7.84 -9.93 -30.37
CA GLU A 43 9.29 -9.97 -30.22
C GLU A 43 9.73 -10.55 -28.88
N LEU A 44 8.89 -10.44 -27.85
CA LEU A 44 9.17 -11.00 -26.53
C LEU A 44 8.77 -12.47 -26.40
N LYS A 45 7.98 -13.01 -27.35
CA LYS A 45 7.52 -14.39 -27.32
C LYS A 45 8.65 -15.42 -27.14
N PRO A 46 9.80 -15.35 -27.85
CA PRO A 46 10.90 -16.28 -27.66
C PRO A 46 11.54 -16.19 -26.26
N VAL A 47 11.51 -15.00 -25.64
CA VAL A 47 12.01 -14.79 -24.28
C VAL A 47 11.07 -15.43 -23.27
N ILE A 48 9.75 -15.28 -23.42
CA ILE A 48 8.75 -15.96 -22.57
C ILE A 48 8.91 -17.47 -22.70
N ASP A 49 8.97 -18.01 -23.92
CA ASP A 49 9.04 -19.45 -24.15
C ASP A 49 10.30 -20.04 -23.50
N LYS A 50 11.42 -19.31 -23.56
CA LYS A 50 12.66 -19.70 -22.88
C LYS A 50 12.56 -19.58 -21.36
N MET A 51 11.90 -18.55 -20.83
CA MET A 51 11.61 -18.44 -19.40
C MET A 51 10.74 -19.59 -18.92
N ASP A 52 9.72 -19.98 -19.67
CA ASP A 52 8.83 -21.10 -19.32
C ASP A 52 9.58 -22.44 -19.33
N VAL A 53 10.49 -22.66 -20.28
CA VAL A 53 11.38 -23.84 -20.27
C VAL A 53 12.30 -23.85 -19.05
N LEU A 54 12.89 -22.70 -18.68
CA LEU A 54 13.75 -22.60 -17.50
C LEU A 54 12.97 -22.78 -16.19
N MET A 55 11.70 -22.38 -16.17
CA MET A 55 10.79 -22.50 -15.04
C MET A 55 10.05 -23.84 -14.99
N ALA A 56 10.23 -24.69 -16.02
CA ALA A 56 9.66 -26.04 -16.06
C ALA A 56 10.39 -27.01 -15.10
N ASP A 57 11.54 -26.59 -14.54
CA ASP A 57 12.13 -27.26 -13.38
C ASP A 57 11.22 -27.06 -12.17
N ASP A 58 10.61 -28.16 -11.70
CA ASP A 58 9.70 -28.18 -10.57
C ASP A 58 10.33 -27.59 -9.29
N ALA A 59 11.66 -27.67 -9.13
CA ALA A 59 12.36 -27.07 -7.99
C ALA A 59 12.36 -25.54 -8.06
N VAL A 60 12.57 -24.98 -9.26
CA VAL A 60 12.55 -23.53 -9.49
C VAL A 60 11.13 -22.97 -9.32
N ARG A 61 10.12 -23.68 -9.82
CA ARG A 61 8.71 -23.28 -9.65
C ARG A 61 8.29 -23.29 -8.18
N LEU A 62 8.62 -24.35 -7.44
CA LEU A 62 8.28 -24.46 -6.02
C LEU A 62 8.93 -23.35 -5.18
N GLN A 63 10.19 -23.00 -5.48
CA GLN A 63 10.86 -21.91 -4.79
C GLN A 63 10.19 -20.56 -5.10
N TYR A 64 9.86 -20.29 -6.36
CA TYR A 64 9.21 -19.03 -6.76
C TYR A 64 7.83 -18.88 -6.11
N ASP A 65 7.02 -19.93 -6.13
CA ASP A 65 5.68 -19.95 -5.50
C ASP A 65 5.78 -19.71 -3.98
N ALA A 66 6.79 -20.29 -3.33
CA ALA A 66 7.07 -20.07 -1.92
C ALA A 66 7.46 -18.61 -1.62
N GLU A 67 8.35 -18.03 -2.43
CA GLU A 67 8.76 -16.64 -2.28
C GLU A 67 7.61 -15.66 -2.54
N GLU A 68 6.80 -15.89 -3.57
CA GLU A 68 5.62 -15.07 -3.85
C GLU A 68 4.59 -15.15 -2.72
N THR A 69 4.35 -16.35 -2.19
CA THR A 69 3.49 -16.55 -1.02
C THR A 69 4.01 -15.78 0.20
N LEU A 70 5.32 -15.84 0.46
CA LEU A 70 5.96 -15.08 1.54
C LEU A 70 5.82 -13.57 1.33
N ARG A 71 6.14 -13.06 0.12
CA ARG A 71 5.98 -11.63 -0.23
C ARG A 71 4.54 -11.15 -0.02
N ASN A 72 3.57 -11.92 -0.46
CA ASN A 72 2.14 -11.60 -0.30
C ASN A 72 1.72 -11.62 1.17
N ARG A 73 2.18 -12.60 1.94
CA ARG A 73 1.95 -12.68 3.39
C ARG A 73 2.54 -11.48 4.12
N GLU A 74 3.79 -11.14 3.86
CA GLU A 74 4.45 -9.97 4.45
C GLU A 74 3.72 -8.66 4.10
N LYS A 75 3.32 -8.50 2.84
CA LYS A 75 2.53 -7.33 2.41
C LYS A 75 1.21 -7.24 3.18
N GLY A 76 0.54 -8.38 3.40
CA GLY A 76 -0.66 -8.46 4.23
C GLY A 76 -0.40 -8.08 5.69
N ILE A 77 0.70 -8.56 6.28
CA ILE A 77 1.11 -8.23 7.65
C ILE A 77 1.41 -6.73 7.76
N ARG A 78 2.22 -6.17 6.86
CA ARG A 78 2.53 -4.72 6.83
C ARG A 78 1.27 -3.87 6.76
N LYS A 79 0.31 -4.21 5.90
CA LYS A 79 -0.99 -3.52 5.82
C LYS A 79 -1.78 -3.59 7.13
N LYS A 80 -1.75 -4.73 7.83
CA LYS A 80 -2.43 -4.87 9.13
C LYS A 80 -1.76 -4.03 10.21
N ILE A 81 -0.42 -4.03 10.25
CA ILE A 81 0.36 -3.19 11.18
C ILE A 81 0.00 -1.73 10.97
N HIS A 82 0.04 -1.24 9.74
CA HIS A 82 -0.27 0.16 9.44
C HIS A 82 -1.68 0.56 9.89
N LYS A 83 -2.69 -0.27 9.63
CA LYS A 83 -4.06 -0.03 10.12
C LYS A 83 -4.17 -0.02 11.64
N LEU A 84 -3.39 -0.85 12.33
CA LEU A 84 -3.36 -0.86 13.79
C LEU A 84 -2.68 0.38 14.34
N GLU A 85 -1.61 0.86 13.69
CA GLU A 85 -0.93 2.11 14.05
C GLU A 85 -1.85 3.32 13.88
N GLU A 86 -2.58 3.42 12.77
CA GLU A 86 -3.59 4.46 12.54
C GLU A 86 -4.69 4.41 13.62
N ALA A 87 -5.21 3.23 13.93
CA ALA A 87 -6.25 3.06 14.94
C ALA A 87 -5.76 3.32 16.37
N LEU A 88 -4.46 3.14 16.64
CA LEU A 88 -3.84 3.51 17.91
C LEU A 88 -3.70 5.03 18.02
N ALA A 89 -3.20 5.69 16.97
CA ALA A 89 -3.08 7.15 16.95
C ALA A 89 -4.43 7.86 17.14
N ASP A 90 -5.49 7.35 16.50
CA ASP A 90 -6.85 7.86 16.69
C ASP A 90 -7.35 7.68 18.14
N LYS A 91 -7.13 6.51 18.74
CA LYS A 91 -7.49 6.29 20.15
C LYS A 91 -6.69 7.17 21.12
N ASP A 92 -5.40 7.37 20.86
CA ASP A 92 -4.57 8.24 21.69
C ASP A 92 -5.05 9.70 21.62
N SER A 93 -5.46 10.17 20.43
CA SER A 93 -6.10 11.48 20.27
C SER A 93 -7.39 11.58 21.08
N GLN A 94 -8.28 10.59 20.96
CA GLN A 94 -9.55 10.58 21.70
C GLN A 94 -9.33 10.54 23.22
N LEU A 95 -8.33 9.79 23.69
CA LEU A 95 -7.96 9.75 25.10
C LEU A 95 -7.41 11.10 25.59
N ALA A 96 -6.63 11.80 24.77
CA ALA A 96 -6.15 13.14 25.10
C ALA A 96 -7.31 14.13 25.22
N ASP A 97 -8.26 14.10 24.28
CA ASP A 97 -9.46 14.95 24.32
C ASP A 97 -10.34 14.65 25.54
N GLN A 98 -10.55 13.37 25.86
CA GLN A 98 -11.29 12.98 27.06
C GLN A 98 -10.61 13.46 28.34
N LYS A 99 -9.28 13.37 28.42
CA LYS A 99 -8.52 13.87 29.58
C LYS A 99 -8.66 15.38 29.74
N THR A 100 -8.62 16.14 28.66
CA THR A 100 -8.80 17.61 28.73
C THR A 100 -10.22 17.98 29.16
N GLN A 101 -11.24 17.30 28.64
CA GLN A 101 -12.63 17.49 29.06
C GLN A 101 -12.84 17.15 30.55
N LEU A 102 -12.29 16.04 31.02
CA LEU A 102 -12.34 15.63 32.43
C LEU A 102 -11.67 16.65 33.35
N ALA A 103 -10.51 17.19 32.95
CA ALA A 103 -9.82 18.23 33.70
C ALA A 103 -10.67 19.52 33.78
N ALA A 104 -11.28 19.94 32.67
CA ALA A 104 -12.16 21.11 32.63
C ALA A 104 -13.42 20.93 33.51
N GLN A 105 -14.04 19.75 33.46
CA GLN A 105 -15.20 19.44 34.32
C GLN A 105 -14.82 19.42 35.80
N THR A 106 -13.69 18.80 36.15
CA THR A 106 -13.17 18.78 37.53
C THR A 106 -12.93 20.19 38.06
N ALA A 107 -12.29 21.06 37.26
CA ALA A 107 -12.08 22.45 37.61
C ALA A 107 -13.41 23.20 37.82
N ARG A 108 -14.39 22.96 36.95
CA ARG A 108 -15.71 23.59 37.08
C ARG A 108 -16.47 23.14 38.31
N ILE A 109 -16.39 21.86 38.67
CA ILE A 109 -17.00 21.34 39.91
C ILE A 109 -16.37 22.03 41.12
N ALA A 110 -15.03 22.11 41.17
CA ALA A 110 -14.33 22.79 42.27
C ALA A 110 -14.74 24.27 42.41
N GLU A 111 -14.92 24.99 41.30
CA GLU A 111 -15.43 26.37 41.32
C GLU A 111 -16.86 26.47 41.88
N LEU A 112 -17.74 25.55 41.48
CA LEU A 112 -19.13 25.54 41.94
C LEU A 112 -19.24 25.18 43.42
N GLU A 113 -18.45 24.21 43.88
CA GLU A 113 -18.34 23.85 45.30
C GLU A 113 -17.84 25.03 46.15
N ALA A 114 -16.81 25.75 45.67
CA ALA A 114 -16.32 26.94 46.35
C ALA A 114 -17.39 28.04 46.46
N LYS A 115 -18.18 28.28 45.41
CA LYS A 115 -19.29 29.25 45.41
C LYS A 115 -20.43 28.82 46.34
N LEU A 116 -20.80 27.54 46.35
CA LEU A 116 -21.80 27.01 47.26
C LEU A 116 -21.39 27.23 48.73
N HIS A 117 -20.12 26.97 49.05
CA HIS A 117 -19.60 27.20 50.39
C HIS A 117 -19.63 28.67 50.81
N GLN A 118 -19.42 29.61 49.89
CA GLN A 118 -19.54 31.05 50.18
C GLN A 118 -20.98 31.48 50.44
N LEU A 119 -21.96 30.92 49.74
CA LEU A 119 -23.39 31.25 49.91
C LEU A 119 -24.02 30.65 51.17
N GLN A 120 -23.39 29.62 51.76
CA GLN A 120 -23.82 28.97 52.99
C GLN A 120 -23.20 29.58 54.27
N LYS A 121 -22.34 30.59 54.13
CA LYS A 121 -21.77 31.40 55.22
C LYS A 121 -22.56 32.69 55.41
#